data_AF-A0A0F9PPD8-F1
#
_entry.id   AF-A0A0F9PPD8-F1
#
_cell.length_a   1.000
_cell.length_b   1.000
_cell.length_c   1.000
_cell.angle_alpha   90.00
_cell.angle_beta   90.00
_cell.angle_gamma   90.00
#
_symmetry.space_group_name_H-M   'P 1'
#
loop_
_entity.id
_entity.type
_entity.pdbx_description
1 polymer ?
#
loop_
_entity_poly.entity_id
_entity_poly.type
_entity_poly.pdbx_seq_one_letter_code
_entity_poly.pdbx_strand_id
1 'polypeptide(L)'
;MPLAAVLVNSTPYRLRYLLTNTSPLGAALTIPNDNGVTPDLRTDLAGDPSSALRQVMFAGVNGIGTVAAGALTQANARDILLGDELGTVGNDLVPRAMCTISPRTGPAQGWAVDVNVDGQFDPVVLITAQVGVAVGATAYLDIWFRSSEYR
;
A
#
# COMPACT_ATOMS: atom_id res chain seq x y z
N MET A 1 6.70 -4.80 18.53
CA MET A 1 6.49 -4.10 17.25
C MET A 1 5.76 -2.80 17.56
N PRO A 2 6.32 -1.62 17.19
CA PRO A 2 5.86 -0.32 17.67
C PRO A 2 4.64 0.25 16.92
N LEU A 3 4.25 -0.38 15.82
CA LEU A 3 3.07 -0.07 15.02
C LEU A 3 2.39 -1.38 14.63
N ALA A 4 1.07 -1.44 14.59
CA ALA A 4 0.31 -2.62 14.17
C ALA A 4 -0.68 -2.25 13.05
N ALA A 5 -0.87 -3.17 12.10
CA ALA A 5 -1.91 -3.08 11.07
C ALA A 5 -2.81 -4.31 11.14
N VAL A 6 -4.12 -4.10 11.06
CA VAL A 6 -5.13 -5.15 11.01
C VAL A 6 -6.01 -4.90 9.80
N LEU A 7 -6.19 -5.91 8.94
CA LEU A 7 -7.13 -5.83 7.83
C LEU A 7 -8.56 -5.67 8.40
N VAL A 8 -9.27 -4.62 7.98
CA VAL A 8 -10.65 -4.36 8.42
C VAL A 8 -11.65 -4.40 7.27
N ASN A 9 -11.20 -4.25 6.03
CA ASN A 9 -12.05 -4.40 4.86
C ASN A 9 -11.21 -4.82 3.65
N SER A 10 -11.72 -5.79 2.88
CA SER A 10 -11.20 -6.15 1.56
C SER A 10 -12.35 -6.22 0.59
N THR A 11 -12.21 -5.50 -0.52
CA THR A 11 -13.18 -5.41 -1.62
C THR A 11 -12.42 -5.47 -2.94
N PRO A 12 -13.08 -5.75 -4.08
CA PRO A 12 -12.39 -5.83 -5.37
C PRO A 12 -11.57 -4.58 -5.75
N TYR A 13 -11.90 -3.41 -5.17
CA TYR A 13 -11.28 -2.14 -5.50
C TYR A 13 -10.56 -1.47 -4.33
N ARG A 14 -10.58 -2.09 -3.13
CA ARG A 14 -10.02 -1.44 -1.93
C ARG A 14 -9.64 -2.44 -0.85
N LEU A 15 -8.43 -2.26 -0.32
CA LEU A 15 -8.00 -2.77 0.98
C LEU A 15 -8.07 -1.64 2.02
N ARG A 16 -8.53 -1.95 3.23
CA ARG A 16 -8.45 -1.04 4.36
C ARG A 16 -7.82 -1.74 5.55
N TYR A 17 -6.79 -1.11 6.10
CA TYR A 17 -6.14 -1.52 7.34
C TYR A 17 -6.42 -0.51 8.46
N LEU A 18 -6.66 -1.02 9.67
CA LEU A 18 -6.60 -0.23 10.88
C LEU A 18 -5.18 -0.23 11.41
N LEU A 19 -4.57 0.95 11.42
CA LEU A 19 -3.27 1.23 12.00
C LEU A 19 -3.43 1.61 13.46
N THR A 20 -2.57 1.08 14.33
CA THR A 20 -2.51 1.44 15.75
C THR A 20 -1.07 1.71 16.16
N ASN A 21 -0.80 2.91 16.67
CA ASN A 21 0.51 3.23 17.23
C ASN A 21 0.65 2.62 18.62
N THR A 22 1.64 1.77 18.83
CA THR A 22 1.91 1.12 20.12
C THR A 22 3.20 1.64 20.76
N SER A 23 3.82 2.68 20.18
CA SER A 23 5.11 3.22 20.61
C SER A 23 5.10 4.74 20.80
N PRO A 24 5.80 5.26 21.83
CA PRO A 24 5.96 6.70 22.05
C PRO A 24 6.96 7.35 21.10
N LEU A 25 7.79 6.56 20.43
CA LEU A 25 8.78 7.02 19.44
C LEU A 25 8.27 6.72 18.03
N GLY A 26 8.68 7.56 17.07
CA GLY A 26 8.36 7.38 15.66
C GLY A 26 8.59 5.94 15.22
N ALA A 27 7.57 5.34 14.62
CA ALA A 27 7.47 3.90 14.42
C ALA A 27 7.11 3.59 12.97
N ALA A 28 7.78 2.61 12.39
CA ALA A 28 7.49 2.13 11.05
C ALA A 28 6.93 0.70 11.06
N LEU A 29 6.08 0.42 10.09
CA LEU A 29 5.58 -0.92 9.74
C LEU A 29 5.65 -1.08 8.23
N THR A 30 6.00 -2.28 7.79
CA THR A 30 5.86 -2.69 6.40
C THR A 30 4.70 -3.67 6.29
N ILE A 31 3.78 -3.42 5.36
CA ILE A 31 2.83 -4.45 4.90
C ILE A 31 3.48 -5.14 3.68
N PRO A 32 3.84 -6.42 3.80
CA PRO A 32 4.52 -7.18 2.75
C PRO A 32 3.57 -7.51 1.59
N ASN A 33 4.15 -8.06 0.51
CA ASN A 33 3.42 -8.49 -0.67
C ASN A 33 3.92 -9.87 -1.11
N ASP A 34 3.97 -10.80 -0.16
CA ASP A 34 4.75 -12.03 -0.26
C ASP A 34 3.82 -13.24 -0.37
N ASN A 35 2.50 -13.01 -0.43
CA ASN A 35 1.47 -14.04 -0.33
C ASN A 35 1.62 -14.84 0.98
N GLY A 36 1.98 -14.12 2.06
CA GLY A 36 2.19 -14.63 3.40
C GLY A 36 0.93 -14.59 4.26
N VAL A 37 1.07 -14.13 5.50
CA VAL A 37 -0.04 -13.99 6.46
C VAL A 37 -0.53 -12.55 6.52
N THR A 38 -1.84 -12.35 6.71
CA THR A 38 -2.42 -11.02 6.97
C THR A 38 -1.74 -10.33 8.15
N PRO A 39 -1.33 -9.05 8.04
CA PRO A 39 -1.49 -8.19 6.87
C PRO A 39 -0.47 -8.49 5.76
N ASP A 40 -0.96 -8.73 4.54
CA ASP A 40 -0.15 -8.97 3.33
C ASP A 40 -0.98 -8.58 2.09
N LEU A 41 -0.44 -7.75 1.20
CA LEU A 41 -1.19 -7.17 0.08
C LEU A 41 -1.77 -8.22 -0.88
N ARG A 42 -1.05 -9.31 -1.14
CA ARG A 42 -1.48 -10.40 -2.02
C ARG A 42 -2.50 -11.29 -1.34
N THR A 43 -2.22 -11.70 -0.10
CA THR A 43 -3.10 -12.56 0.69
C THR A 43 -4.43 -11.86 0.98
N ASP A 44 -4.39 -10.58 1.31
CA ASP A 44 -5.59 -9.82 1.68
C ASP A 44 -6.49 -9.50 0.47
N LEU A 45 -5.98 -9.64 -0.76
CA LEU A 45 -6.74 -9.62 -2.02
C LEU A 45 -7.09 -11.00 -2.57
N ALA A 46 -6.54 -12.08 -2.02
CA ALA A 46 -6.66 -13.42 -2.61
C ALA A 46 -8.11 -13.95 -2.63
N GLY A 47 -9.01 -13.37 -1.83
CA GLY A 47 -10.43 -13.72 -1.80
C GLY A 47 -11.22 -13.33 -3.06
N ASP A 48 -10.69 -12.47 -3.93
CA ASP A 48 -11.38 -12.04 -5.15
C ASP A 48 -10.43 -11.99 -6.37
N PRO A 49 -10.44 -13.03 -7.23
CA PRO A 49 -9.60 -13.06 -8.43
C PRO A 49 -10.00 -12.00 -9.47
N SER A 50 -11.20 -11.41 -9.36
CA SER A 50 -11.66 -10.32 -10.23
C SER A 50 -11.29 -8.92 -9.73
N SER A 51 -10.60 -8.83 -8.59
CA SER A 51 -10.17 -7.55 -8.03
C SER A 51 -9.29 -6.78 -9.03
N ALA A 52 -9.71 -5.57 -9.38
CA ALA A 52 -8.91 -4.66 -10.19
C ALA A 52 -7.59 -4.31 -9.48
N LEU A 53 -7.63 -4.20 -8.15
CA LEU A 53 -6.44 -3.94 -7.32
C LEU A 53 -5.43 -5.09 -7.37
N ARG A 54 -5.87 -6.32 -7.65
CA ARG A 54 -5.00 -7.49 -7.82
C ARG A 54 -3.99 -7.31 -8.96
N GLN A 55 -4.36 -6.63 -10.04
CA GLN A 55 -3.45 -6.37 -11.16
C GLN A 55 -2.21 -5.59 -10.69
N VAL A 56 -2.42 -4.61 -9.80
CA VAL A 56 -1.35 -3.80 -9.21
C VAL A 56 -0.47 -4.63 -8.27
N MET A 57 -1.07 -5.41 -7.36
CA MET A 57 -0.29 -6.20 -6.37
C MET A 57 0.50 -7.35 -6.99
N PHE A 58 0.05 -7.86 -8.13
CA PHE A 58 0.73 -8.93 -8.86
C PHE A 58 1.60 -8.42 -10.02
N ALA A 59 1.84 -7.11 -10.13
CA ALA A 59 2.61 -6.52 -11.24
C ALA A 59 4.02 -7.12 -11.39
N GLY A 60 4.72 -7.38 -10.29
CA GLY A 60 6.05 -8.05 -10.33
C GLY A 60 5.99 -9.50 -10.80
N VAL A 61 4.87 -10.19 -10.60
CA VAL A 61 4.69 -11.61 -10.94
C VAL A 61 4.19 -11.80 -12.38
N ASN A 62 3.16 -11.03 -12.77
CA ASN A 62 2.45 -11.21 -14.02
C ASN A 62 2.73 -10.11 -15.05
N GLY A 63 3.37 -9.02 -14.66
CA GLY A 63 3.38 -7.78 -15.42
C GLY A 63 2.04 -7.04 -15.31
N ILE A 64 2.01 -5.81 -15.80
CA ILE A 64 0.81 -4.97 -15.82
C ILE A 64 0.85 -3.97 -16.98
N GLY A 65 -0.10 -4.07 -17.92
CA GLY A 65 -0.13 -3.22 -19.11
C GLY A 65 1.17 -3.32 -19.93
N THR A 66 1.89 -2.21 -20.07
CA THR A 66 3.21 -2.17 -20.73
C THR A 66 4.39 -2.46 -19.81
N VAL A 67 4.14 -2.67 -18.52
CA VAL A 67 5.17 -3.04 -17.53
C VAL A 67 5.34 -4.55 -17.57
N ALA A 68 6.53 -5.01 -17.96
CA ALA A 68 6.84 -6.43 -17.95
C ALA A 68 6.87 -6.99 -16.52
N ALA A 69 6.59 -8.29 -16.38
CA ALA A 69 6.84 -9.01 -15.14
C ALA A 69 8.34 -8.95 -14.78
N GLY A 70 8.64 -9.06 -13.50
CA GLY A 70 10.00 -9.09 -12.97
C GLY A 70 10.23 -8.07 -11.87
N ALA A 71 11.52 -7.85 -11.60
CA ALA A 71 11.97 -6.99 -10.51
C ALA A 71 11.52 -5.54 -10.71
N LEU A 72 10.62 -5.06 -9.85
CA LEU A 72 10.23 -3.66 -9.84
C LEU A 72 11.30 -2.83 -9.13
N THR A 73 11.54 -1.62 -9.64
CA THR A 73 12.29 -0.62 -8.87
C THR A 73 11.37 0.06 -7.86
N GLN A 74 11.95 0.72 -6.85
CA GLN A 74 11.17 1.56 -5.93
C GLN A 74 10.35 2.62 -6.68
N ALA A 75 10.93 3.25 -7.70
CA ALA A 75 10.21 4.21 -8.53
C ALA A 75 9.01 3.55 -9.23
N ASN A 76 9.18 2.31 -9.71
CA ASN A 76 8.07 1.58 -10.31
C ASN A 76 6.95 1.30 -9.32
N ALA A 77 7.31 0.80 -8.14
CA ALA A 77 6.37 0.46 -7.08
C ALA A 77 5.60 1.70 -6.60
N ARG A 78 6.28 2.83 -6.36
CA ARG A 78 5.64 4.08 -5.97
C ARG A 78 4.64 4.57 -7.01
N ASP A 79 5.03 4.56 -8.28
CA ASP A 79 4.15 5.04 -9.33
C ASP A 79 2.87 4.19 -9.51
N ILE A 80 2.98 2.86 -9.40
CA ILE A 80 1.83 1.95 -9.56
C ILE A 80 0.99 1.81 -8.29
N LEU A 81 1.56 1.93 -7.09
CA LEU A 81 0.89 1.60 -5.82
C LEU A 81 0.58 2.83 -4.95
N LEU A 82 1.49 3.81 -4.93
CA LEU A 82 1.28 5.07 -4.21
C LEU A 82 0.53 6.09 -5.07
N GLY A 83 0.76 6.04 -6.39
CA GLY A 83 0.17 6.96 -7.36
C GLY A 83 0.74 8.38 -7.22
N ASP A 84 2.01 8.51 -6.84
CA ASP A 84 2.67 9.80 -6.62
C ASP A 84 3.08 10.52 -7.93
N GLU A 85 2.97 9.84 -9.08
CA GLU A 85 3.20 10.36 -10.44
C GLU A 85 4.60 10.98 -10.64
N LEU A 86 5.54 10.72 -9.73
CA LEU A 86 6.88 11.31 -9.76
C LEU A 86 7.80 10.68 -10.81
N GLY A 87 7.43 9.52 -11.35
CA GLY A 87 8.11 8.89 -12.48
C GLY A 87 7.10 8.15 -13.35
N THR A 88 7.14 8.34 -14.67
CA THR A 88 6.16 7.69 -15.55
C THR A 88 6.52 6.23 -15.79
N VAL A 89 5.78 5.30 -15.17
CA VAL A 89 5.87 3.88 -15.47
C VAL A 89 4.85 3.51 -16.53
N GLY A 90 5.36 3.03 -17.67
CA GLY A 90 4.53 2.63 -18.80
C GLY A 90 3.77 3.82 -19.38
N ASN A 91 2.46 3.66 -19.56
CA ASN A 91 1.57 4.68 -20.12
C ASN A 91 0.32 4.87 -19.25
N ASP A 92 -0.58 5.75 -19.70
CA ASP A 92 -1.77 6.13 -18.95
C ASP A 92 -2.76 4.99 -18.77
N LEU A 93 -2.68 3.94 -19.58
CA LEU A 93 -3.53 2.76 -19.50
C LEU A 93 -3.05 1.75 -18.44
N VAL A 94 -1.86 1.96 -17.85
CA VAL A 94 -1.38 1.10 -16.77
C VAL A 94 -2.25 1.32 -15.52
N PRO A 95 -2.98 0.29 -15.05
CA PRO A 95 -3.77 0.38 -13.84
C PRO A 95 -2.89 0.71 -12.63
N ARG A 96 -3.43 1.55 -11.74
CA ARG A 96 -2.71 2.07 -10.57
C ARG A 96 -3.55 1.90 -9.32
N ALA A 97 -2.90 2.05 -8.19
CA ALA A 97 -3.54 2.23 -6.91
C ALA A 97 -3.14 3.59 -6.33
N MET A 98 -3.83 3.98 -5.27
CA MET A 98 -3.49 5.13 -4.47
C MET A 98 -3.65 4.76 -3.00
N CYS A 99 -2.65 5.13 -2.21
CA CYS A 99 -2.65 4.95 -0.77
C CYS A 99 -3.06 6.26 -0.10
N THR A 100 -4.02 6.20 0.81
CA THR A 100 -4.44 7.35 1.62
C THR A 100 -4.47 6.97 3.09
N ILE A 101 -4.08 7.90 3.96
CA ILE A 101 -4.22 7.73 5.41
C ILE A 101 -5.29 8.68 5.92
N SER A 102 -6.23 8.13 6.68
CA SER A 102 -7.28 8.87 7.40
C SER A 102 -7.12 8.67 8.91
N PRO A 103 -6.53 9.63 9.64
CA PRO A 103 -6.42 9.56 11.09
C PRO A 103 -7.79 9.46 11.76
N ARG A 104 -7.94 8.53 12.71
CA ARG A 104 -9.17 8.36 13.49
C ARG A 104 -9.07 9.05 14.85
N THR A 105 -7.87 9.11 15.40
CA THR A 105 -7.57 9.75 16.68
C THR A 105 -6.25 10.50 16.60
N GLY A 106 -6.13 11.59 17.35
CA GLY A 106 -4.94 12.45 17.33
C GLY A 106 -4.88 13.44 16.16
N PRO A 107 -3.76 14.16 16.00
CA PRO A 107 -3.61 15.20 14.97
C PRO A 107 -3.52 14.61 13.56
N ALA A 108 -4.13 15.29 12.59
CA ALA A 108 -4.27 14.82 11.21
C ALA A 108 -2.93 14.59 10.45
N GLN A 109 -1.83 15.18 10.92
CA GLN A 109 -0.56 15.24 10.18
C GLN A 109 0.49 14.21 10.65
N GLY A 110 0.16 13.35 11.60
CA GLY A 110 1.15 12.47 12.24
C GLY A 110 1.47 11.17 11.51
N TRP A 111 0.84 10.88 10.38
CA TRP A 111 0.99 9.59 9.70
C TRP A 111 1.47 9.77 8.27
N ALA A 112 2.46 8.97 7.87
CA ALA A 112 2.98 8.95 6.51
C ALA A 112 2.85 7.55 5.91
N VAL A 113 2.57 7.51 4.60
CA VAL A 113 2.62 6.29 3.78
C VAL A 113 3.66 6.49 2.69
N ASP A 114 4.42 5.44 2.44
CA ASP A 114 5.32 5.34 1.32
C ASP A 114 5.22 3.92 0.72
N VAL A 115 5.78 3.74 -0.46
CA VAL A 115 5.92 2.46 -1.12
C VAL A 115 7.40 2.22 -1.42
N ASN A 116 7.83 0.99 -1.20
CA ASN A 116 9.15 0.52 -1.58
C ASN A 116 9.04 -0.84 -2.25
N VAL A 117 10.17 -1.47 -2.52
CA VAL A 117 10.27 -2.89 -2.87
C VAL A 117 11.02 -3.66 -1.81
N ASP A 118 10.71 -4.94 -1.65
CA ASP A 118 11.42 -5.84 -0.74
C ASP A 118 12.71 -6.42 -1.39
N GLY A 119 13.31 -7.43 -0.75
CA GLY A 119 14.50 -8.11 -1.27
C GLY A 119 14.26 -8.96 -2.53
N GLN A 120 12.99 -9.18 -2.87
CA GLN A 120 12.50 -9.94 -4.01
C GLN A 120 11.96 -9.01 -5.09
N PHE A 121 12.07 -7.70 -4.87
CA PHE A 121 11.60 -6.64 -5.75
C PHE A 121 10.07 -6.56 -5.88
N ASP A 122 9.35 -7.11 -4.90
CA ASP A 122 7.91 -7.01 -4.79
C ASP A 122 7.51 -5.71 -4.06
N PRO A 123 6.46 -5.01 -4.53
CA PRO A 123 6.08 -3.71 -3.96
C PRO A 123 5.49 -3.90 -2.57
N VAL A 124 5.99 -3.13 -1.59
CA VAL A 124 5.56 -3.15 -0.19
C VAL A 124 5.09 -1.77 0.26
N VAL A 125 4.14 -1.71 1.19
CA VAL A 125 3.66 -0.44 1.77
C VAL A 125 4.34 -0.18 3.09
N LEU A 126 5.03 0.95 3.20
CA LEU A 126 5.65 1.42 4.43
C LEU A 126 4.72 2.46 5.08
N ILE A 127 4.35 2.22 6.33
CA ILE A 127 3.62 3.16 7.15
C ILE A 127 4.54 3.68 8.23
N THR A 128 4.57 5.00 8.42
CA THR A 128 5.30 5.64 9.52
C THR A 128 4.35 6.46 10.38
N ALA A 129 4.28 6.15 11.67
CA ALA A 129 3.79 7.09 12.67
C ALA A 129 4.92 8.06 13.01
N GLN A 130 4.73 9.34 12.69
CA GLN A 130 5.70 10.39 12.95
C GLN A 130 5.81 10.69 14.46
N VAL A 131 6.93 11.31 14.84
CA VAL A 131 7.15 11.77 16.21
C VAL A 131 6.00 12.70 16.62
N GLY A 132 5.39 12.43 17.77
CA GLY A 132 4.25 13.19 18.28
C GLY A 132 2.88 12.51 18.07
N VAL A 133 2.81 11.40 17.32
CA VAL A 133 1.63 10.53 17.34
C VAL A 133 1.54 9.85 18.71
N ALA A 134 0.44 10.07 19.42
CA ALA A 134 0.22 9.48 20.74
C ALA A 134 0.19 7.94 20.67
N VAL A 135 0.66 7.29 21.74
CA VAL A 135 0.45 5.85 21.94
C VAL A 135 -1.05 5.57 22.01
N GLY A 136 -1.52 4.58 21.27
CA GLY A 136 -2.94 4.25 21.11
C GLY A 136 -3.66 5.08 20.05
N ALA A 137 -2.99 6.02 19.39
CA ALA A 137 -3.57 6.70 18.23
C ALA A 137 -3.80 5.71 17.09
N THR A 138 -4.88 5.93 16.33
CA THR A 138 -5.29 5.04 15.26
C THR A 138 -5.55 5.81 13.97
N ALA A 139 -5.34 5.15 12.85
CA ALA A 139 -5.63 5.66 11.51
C ALA A 139 -6.13 4.53 10.60
N TYR A 140 -6.86 4.87 9.55
CA TYR A 140 -7.10 3.95 8.44
C TYR A 140 -6.07 4.18 7.36
N LEU A 141 -5.43 3.11 6.88
CA LEU A 141 -4.77 3.08 5.59
C LEU A 141 -5.77 2.50 4.59
N ASP A 142 -6.12 3.29 3.59
CA ASP A 142 -6.90 2.86 2.44
C ASP A 142 -5.99 2.72 1.23
N ILE A 143 -6.00 1.56 0.59
CA ILE A 143 -5.36 1.31 -0.69
C ILE A 143 -6.48 1.03 -1.67
N TRP A 144 -6.73 1.92 -2.61
CA TRP A 144 -7.78 1.74 -3.60
C TRP A 144 -7.26 1.72 -5.02
N PHE A 145 -7.97 1.02 -5.88
CA PHE A 145 -7.73 1.04 -7.31
C PHE A 145 -8.03 2.43 -7.87
N ARG A 146 -7.08 2.99 -8.61
CA ARG A 146 -7.23 4.24 -9.35
C ARG A 146 -7.36 3.89 -10.83
N SER A 147 -8.55 4.12 -11.37
CA SER A 147 -8.79 3.98 -12.81
C SER A 147 -7.92 4.97 -13.57
N SER A 148 -7.38 4.53 -14.71
CA SER A 148 -6.60 5.34 -15.65
C SER A 148 -7.34 6.54 -16.22
N GLU A 149 -8.68 6.54 -16.15
CA GLU A 149 -9.54 7.56 -16.75
C GLU A 149 -9.68 8.85 -15.90
N TYR A 150 -9.16 8.87 -14.67
CA TYR A 150 -9.24 10.02 -13.76
C TYR A 150 -7.83 10.46 -13.34
N ARG A 151 -7.20 11.26 -14.20
CA ARG A 151 -5.99 12.05 -13.90
C ARG A 151 -6.35 13.51 -13.73
#